data_AF-K2QPM0-F1
#
_entry.id   AF-K2QPM0-F1
#
_cell.length_a   1.000
_cell.length_b   1.000
_cell.length_c   1.000
_cell.angle_alpha   90.00
_cell.angle_beta   90.00
_cell.angle_gamma   90.00
#
_symmetry.space_group_name_H-M   'P 1'
#
loop_
_entity.id
_entity.type
_entity.pdbx_description
1 polymer ?
#
loop_
_entity_poly.entity_id
_entity_poly.type
_entity_poly.pdbx_seq_one_letter_code
_entity_poly.pdbx_strand_id
1 'polypeptide(L)'
;VQSKLGTESGENGTTFVIEAATGQVFSEADIKAIINHLRFFVDEKTPQTSPDRTLQITLTDNGDGTTNAGVNSNTFEVTIAVTGVNDTPNDNRSNAVSVATAEDTGIADLTSLMRTTFGGSQNPYNFVDQDDDTNDLGGTPAQMTLSVAHGTLTFTDGSGLTVVSGNGTGAIVVQGSVANLNSFINGGGAANVSYQPNT
;
A
#
# COMPACT_ATOMS: atom_id res chain seq x y z
N VAL A 1 2.95 20.27 -20.76
CA VAL A 1 2.17 21.21 -21.62
C VAL A 1 3.19 22.20 -22.10
N GLN A 2 3.41 22.36 -23.41
CA GLN A 2 4.36 23.36 -23.92
C GLN A 2 3.97 24.73 -23.36
N SER A 3 4.63 25.16 -22.28
CA SER A 3 4.55 26.56 -21.89
C SER A 3 5.27 27.30 -23.01
N LYS A 4 4.56 28.23 -23.65
CA LYS A 4 5.07 29.03 -24.77
C LYS A 4 6.12 30.06 -24.31
N LEU A 5 6.80 29.78 -23.19
CA LEU A 5 7.50 30.74 -22.35
C LEU A 5 8.98 30.35 -22.12
N GLY A 6 9.40 29.11 -22.40
CA GLY A 6 10.79 28.71 -22.13
C GLY A 6 11.17 27.28 -22.51
N THR A 7 12.42 26.92 -22.23
CA THR A 7 12.92 25.54 -22.27
C THR A 7 12.67 24.86 -20.93
N GLU A 8 11.93 23.76 -20.96
CA GLU A 8 11.63 22.91 -19.81
C GLU A 8 12.67 21.78 -19.75
N SER A 9 13.29 21.57 -18.59
CA SER A 9 14.21 20.46 -18.34
C SER A 9 14.04 19.85 -16.95
N GLY A 10 14.48 18.61 -16.78
CA GLY A 10 14.28 17.83 -15.56
C GLY A 10 13.31 16.66 -15.75
N GLU A 11 13.44 15.65 -14.89
CA GLU A 11 12.60 14.46 -14.84
C GLU A 11 11.73 14.46 -13.58
N ASN A 12 10.68 13.62 -13.55
CA ASN A 12 9.83 13.50 -12.38
C ASN A 12 10.66 13.09 -11.14
N GLY A 13 10.45 13.76 -10.01
CA GLY A 13 11.23 13.52 -8.78
C GLY A 13 12.63 14.15 -8.75
N THR A 14 13.03 14.91 -9.78
CA THR A 14 14.26 15.71 -9.81
C THR A 14 13.95 17.20 -9.93
N THR A 15 14.97 18.05 -9.89
CA THR A 15 14.79 19.50 -10.10
C THR A 15 14.23 19.75 -11.49
N PHE A 16 13.03 20.32 -11.54
CA PHE A 16 12.41 20.81 -12.77
C PHE A 16 12.78 22.28 -12.99
N VAL A 17 13.37 22.59 -14.15
CA VAL A 17 13.84 23.92 -14.49
C VAL A 17 13.07 24.43 -15.71
N ILE A 18 12.57 25.66 -15.61
CA ILE A 18 12.03 26.40 -16.74
C ILE A 18 12.96 27.60 -16.98
N GLU A 19 13.65 27.59 -18.11
CA GLU A 19 14.51 28.69 -18.52
C GLU A 19 13.79 29.56 -19.54
N ALA A 20 13.79 30.87 -19.35
CA ALA A 20 13.25 31.80 -20.33
C ALA A 20 14.04 31.69 -21.65
N ALA A 21 13.33 31.78 -22.78
CA ALA A 21 13.99 31.87 -24.08
C ALA A 21 14.93 33.09 -24.14
N THR A 22 15.98 33.00 -24.97
CA THR A 22 16.97 34.09 -25.09
C THR A 22 16.29 35.44 -25.41
N GLY A 23 16.51 36.43 -24.54
CA GLY A 23 15.93 37.77 -24.67
C GLY A 23 14.51 37.92 -24.13
N GLN A 24 13.91 36.84 -23.60
CA GLN A 24 12.62 36.88 -22.93
C GLN A 24 12.81 37.10 -21.42
N VAL A 25 11.92 37.90 -20.83
CA VAL A 25 11.81 38.09 -19.39
C VAL A 25 10.45 37.55 -18.97
N PHE A 26 10.40 36.68 -17.96
CA PHE A 26 9.14 36.27 -17.36
C PHE A 26 8.50 37.45 -16.65
N SER A 27 7.29 37.81 -17.05
CA SER A 27 6.48 38.74 -16.27
C SER A 27 5.94 38.06 -15.00
N GLU A 28 5.46 38.86 -14.05
CA GLU A 28 4.74 38.33 -12.88
C GLU A 28 3.55 37.44 -13.28
N ALA A 29 2.86 37.78 -14.36
CA ALA A 29 1.75 37.00 -14.89
C ALA A 29 2.21 35.64 -15.42
N ASP A 30 3.38 35.58 -16.07
CA ASP A 30 3.97 34.34 -16.58
C ASP A 30 4.35 33.41 -15.43
N ILE A 31 5.00 33.96 -14.38
CA ILE A 31 5.38 33.20 -13.19
C ILE A 31 4.14 32.64 -12.47
N LYS A 32 3.09 33.45 -12.31
CA LYS A 32 1.81 33.00 -11.74
C LYS A 32 1.15 31.91 -12.57
N ALA A 33 1.18 32.04 -13.91
CA ALA A 33 0.62 31.04 -14.80
C ALA A 33 1.37 29.70 -14.71
N ILE A 34 2.71 29.73 -14.61
CA ILE A 34 3.56 28.55 -14.42
C ILE A 34 3.21 27.85 -13.10
N ILE A 35 3.24 28.58 -11.98
CA ILE A 35 2.97 28.02 -10.65
C ILE A 35 1.57 27.39 -10.59
N ASN A 36 0.55 28.06 -11.13
CA ASN A 36 -0.83 27.56 -11.11
C ASN A 36 -1.04 26.28 -11.95
N HIS A 37 -0.13 25.95 -12.86
CA HIS A 37 -0.21 24.73 -13.67
C HIS A 37 0.63 23.57 -13.12
N LEU A 38 1.46 23.81 -12.08
CA LEU A 38 2.19 22.74 -11.42
C LEU A 38 1.19 21.78 -10.77
N ARG A 39 1.33 20.49 -11.08
CA ARG A 39 0.55 19.43 -10.47
C ARG A 39 1.48 18.51 -9.70
N PHE A 40 1.11 18.25 -8.46
CA PHE A 40 1.76 17.29 -7.60
C PHE A 40 0.92 16.02 -7.58
N PHE A 41 1.59 14.86 -7.73
CA PHE A 41 0.97 13.55 -7.66
C PHE A 41 1.70 12.73 -6.60
N VAL A 42 0.95 12.09 -5.71
CA VAL A 42 1.45 11.07 -4.79
C VAL A 42 0.92 9.74 -5.29
N ASP A 43 1.81 8.81 -5.61
CA ASP A 43 1.49 7.44 -6.00
C ASP A 43 1.67 6.43 -4.85
N GLU A 44 2.33 6.86 -3.77
CA GLU A 44 2.56 6.09 -2.56
C GLU A 44 1.24 5.79 -1.85
N LYS A 45 1.05 4.50 -1.52
CA LYS A 45 -0.15 3.99 -0.88
C LYS A 45 0.04 3.59 0.58
N THR A 46 1.22 3.82 1.14
CA THR A 46 1.59 3.51 2.53
C THR A 46 1.69 4.79 3.35
N PRO A 47 0.55 5.44 3.64
CA PRO A 47 0.55 6.87 3.87
C PRO A 47 0.89 7.22 5.32
N GLN A 48 0.87 6.22 6.22
CA GLN A 48 1.16 6.36 7.64
C GLN A 48 2.62 6.73 7.94
N THR A 49 3.55 6.51 7.00
CA THR A 49 4.98 6.85 7.17
C THR A 49 5.47 7.90 6.18
N SER A 50 4.62 8.34 5.25
CA SER A 50 5.00 9.33 4.23
C SER A 50 5.22 10.71 4.88
N PRO A 51 6.46 11.26 4.87
CA PRO A 51 6.71 12.58 5.45
C PRO A 51 6.05 13.70 4.61
N ASP A 52 5.82 14.87 5.22
CA ASP A 52 5.49 16.08 4.44
C ASP A 52 6.51 16.28 3.32
N ARG A 53 6.03 16.77 2.16
CA ARG A 53 6.90 17.04 1.01
C ARG A 53 7.17 18.54 0.92
N THR A 54 8.36 18.91 0.47
CA THR A 54 8.73 20.32 0.28
C THR A 54 8.91 20.59 -1.20
N LEU A 55 8.11 21.51 -1.75
CA LEU A 55 8.38 22.10 -3.05
C LEU A 55 9.25 23.34 -2.84
N GLN A 56 10.50 23.24 -3.29
CA GLN A 56 11.42 24.37 -3.30
C GLN A 56 11.37 25.03 -4.68
N ILE A 57 11.14 26.34 -4.70
CA ILE A 57 11.18 27.13 -5.93
C ILE A 57 12.24 28.20 -5.79
N THR A 58 13.18 28.18 -6.73
CA THR A 58 14.26 29.16 -6.80
C THR A 58 14.02 30.06 -8.01
N LEU A 59 13.90 31.35 -7.76
CA LEU A 59 13.91 32.38 -8.80
C LEU A 59 15.31 32.94 -8.87
N THR A 60 15.96 32.82 -10.02
CA THR A 60 17.28 33.41 -10.28
C THR A 60 17.11 34.49 -11.34
N ASP A 61 17.63 35.70 -11.08
CA ASP A 61 17.72 36.71 -12.12
C ASP A 61 18.88 36.38 -13.09
N ASN A 62 18.70 36.71 -14.36
CA ASN A 62 19.75 36.60 -15.38
C ASN A 62 20.63 37.87 -15.42
N GLY A 63 20.66 38.64 -14.32
CA GLY A 63 21.38 39.90 -14.20
C GLY A 63 22.90 39.73 -14.13
N ASP A 64 23.62 40.85 -14.12
CA ASP A 64 25.08 41.02 -14.27
C ASP A 64 25.94 40.47 -13.10
N GLY A 65 25.46 39.43 -12.41
CA GLY A 65 26.12 38.80 -11.28
C GLY A 65 25.91 39.54 -9.96
N THR A 66 26.64 39.14 -8.92
CA THR A 66 26.55 39.70 -7.55
C THR A 66 27.21 41.08 -7.42
N THR A 67 27.23 41.87 -8.49
CA THR A 67 27.90 43.18 -8.51
C THR A 67 27.30 44.06 -7.40
N ASN A 68 28.16 44.71 -6.61
CA ASN A 68 27.77 45.46 -5.40
C ASN A 68 27.02 44.65 -4.32
N ALA A 69 27.27 43.34 -4.20
CA ALA A 69 26.62 42.44 -3.24
C ALA A 69 25.11 42.24 -3.48
N GLY A 70 24.64 42.43 -4.73
CA GLY A 70 23.29 42.07 -5.13
C GLY A 70 23.03 40.57 -4.95
N VAL A 71 21.83 40.22 -4.48
CA VAL A 71 21.34 38.84 -4.39
C VAL A 71 20.64 38.52 -5.70
N ASN A 72 21.15 37.53 -6.43
CA ASN A 72 20.63 37.14 -7.75
C ASN A 72 19.60 36.01 -7.68
N SER A 73 19.31 35.48 -6.49
CA SER A 73 18.38 34.38 -6.35
C SER A 73 17.58 34.46 -5.06
N ASN A 74 16.32 34.08 -5.13
CA ASN A 74 15.45 33.92 -3.98
C ASN A 74 14.84 32.52 -4.00
N THR A 75 14.84 31.87 -2.85
CA THR A 75 14.24 30.55 -2.67
C THR A 75 13.03 30.67 -1.77
N PHE A 76 11.92 30.06 -2.18
CA PHE A 76 10.76 29.89 -1.34
C PHE A 76 10.40 28.41 -1.26
N GLU A 77 9.93 28.02 -0.07
CA GLU A 77 9.52 26.65 0.22
C GLU A 77 8.02 26.61 0.41
N VAL A 78 7.38 25.63 -0.21
CA VAL A 78 5.98 25.29 0.00
C VAL A 78 5.94 23.90 0.61
N THR A 79 5.46 23.81 1.84
CA THR A 79 5.16 22.53 2.46
C THR A 79 3.86 21.98 1.87
N ILE A 80 3.93 20.77 1.35
CA ILE A 80 2.80 19.98 0.88
C ILE A 80 2.54 18.93 1.96
N ALA A 81 1.46 19.16 2.71
CA ALA A 81 1.00 18.20 3.69
C ALA A 81 0.44 16.96 2.97
N VAL A 82 1.02 15.80 3.23
CA VAL A 82 0.51 14.52 2.72
C VAL A 82 -0.17 13.82 3.89
N THR A 83 -1.49 13.86 3.91
CA THR A 83 -2.25 13.14 4.94
C THR A 83 -2.52 11.73 4.49
N GLY A 84 -2.21 10.77 5.36
CA GLY A 84 -2.57 9.41 5.10
C GLY A 84 -4.07 9.15 5.11
N VAL A 85 -4.52 8.28 4.21
CA VAL A 85 -5.87 7.72 4.20
C VAL A 85 -5.73 6.26 4.58
N ASN A 86 -6.53 5.80 5.54
CA ASN A 86 -6.60 4.38 5.86
C ASN A 86 -7.47 3.68 4.81
N ASP A 87 -6.85 2.90 3.94
CA ASP A 87 -7.56 2.08 2.97
C ASP A 87 -8.17 0.84 3.66
N THR A 88 -9.34 0.42 3.21
CA THR A 88 -9.93 -0.83 3.71
C THR A 88 -9.18 -2.02 3.12
N PRO A 89 -8.90 -3.08 3.89
CA PRO A 89 -8.42 -4.34 3.33
C PRO A 89 -9.35 -4.79 2.20
N ASN A 90 -8.79 -5.06 1.03
CA ASN A 90 -9.56 -5.51 -0.12
C ASN A 90 -9.22 -6.95 -0.48
N ASP A 91 -10.19 -7.55 -1.13
CA ASP A 91 -10.17 -8.94 -1.52
C ASP A 91 -10.34 -9.00 -3.03
N ASN A 92 -9.28 -9.40 -3.73
CA ASN A 92 -9.28 -9.48 -5.20
C ASN A 92 -9.86 -10.81 -5.73
N ARG A 93 -10.48 -11.62 -4.86
CA ARG A 93 -11.09 -12.91 -5.21
C ARG A 93 -12.32 -12.76 -6.11
N SER A 94 -12.46 -13.73 -7.01
CA SER A 94 -13.71 -13.99 -7.72
C SER A 94 -14.34 -15.27 -7.19
N ASN A 95 -15.48 -15.12 -6.50
CA ASN A 95 -16.45 -16.13 -6.04
C ASN A 95 -16.16 -16.87 -4.71
N ALA A 96 -17.24 -17.10 -3.97
CA ALA A 96 -17.28 -17.97 -2.80
C ALA A 96 -17.00 -19.42 -3.22
N VAL A 97 -16.16 -20.12 -2.45
CA VAL A 97 -15.85 -21.53 -2.71
C VAL A 97 -16.47 -22.40 -1.64
N SER A 98 -17.18 -23.45 -2.06
CA SER A 98 -17.81 -24.43 -1.17
C SER A 98 -17.09 -25.76 -1.24
N VAL A 99 -16.82 -26.36 -0.08
CA VAL A 99 -16.31 -27.73 0.03
C VAL A 99 -17.38 -28.59 0.68
N ALA A 100 -17.67 -29.75 0.10
CA ALA A 100 -18.56 -30.75 0.67
C ALA A 100 -17.75 -31.88 1.33
N THR A 101 -18.13 -32.23 2.55
CA THR A 101 -17.64 -33.44 3.27
C THR A 101 -18.82 -34.14 3.94
N ALA A 102 -18.65 -35.42 4.28
CA ALA A 102 -19.68 -36.14 5.02
C ALA A 102 -19.74 -35.64 6.48
N GLU A 103 -20.93 -35.67 7.07
CA GLU A 103 -21.23 -35.13 8.40
C GLU A 103 -20.46 -35.80 9.55
N ASP A 104 -19.92 -37.00 9.35
CA ASP A 104 -19.13 -37.73 10.34
C ASP A 104 -17.66 -37.91 9.96
N THR A 105 -17.22 -37.27 8.89
CA THR A 105 -15.80 -37.26 8.52
C THR A 105 -15.15 -36.01 9.11
N GLY A 106 -14.41 -36.19 10.21
CA GLY A 106 -13.49 -35.16 10.69
C GLY A 106 -12.49 -34.84 9.58
N ILE A 107 -12.34 -33.56 9.23
CA ILE A 107 -11.32 -33.13 8.27
C ILE A 107 -10.08 -32.79 9.11
N ALA A 108 -9.16 -33.74 9.16
CA ALA A 108 -7.93 -33.58 9.93
C ALA A 108 -7.04 -32.45 9.39
N ASP A 109 -7.18 -32.09 8.11
CA ASP A 109 -6.35 -31.09 7.44
C ASP A 109 -7.19 -30.20 6.50
N LEU A 110 -7.79 -29.15 7.06
CA LEU A 110 -8.44 -28.09 6.28
C LEU A 110 -7.43 -27.34 5.40
N THR A 111 -6.15 -27.29 5.77
CA THR A 111 -5.11 -26.58 5.01
C THR A 111 -4.81 -27.27 3.68
N SER A 112 -4.81 -28.60 3.62
CA SER A 112 -4.70 -29.36 2.37
C SER A 112 -5.90 -29.11 1.45
N LEU A 113 -7.09 -29.06 2.03
CA LEU A 113 -8.29 -28.68 1.29
C LEU A 113 -8.19 -27.25 0.76
N MET A 114 -7.79 -26.29 1.60
CA MET A 114 -7.49 -24.91 1.20
C MET A 114 -6.46 -24.88 0.08
N ARG A 115 -5.40 -25.69 0.11
CA ARG A 115 -4.40 -25.80 -0.96
C ARG A 115 -5.01 -26.26 -2.29
N THR A 116 -5.89 -27.27 -2.28
CA THR A 116 -6.56 -27.74 -3.51
C THR A 116 -7.58 -26.75 -4.05
N THR A 117 -8.19 -25.99 -3.15
CA THR A 117 -9.29 -25.05 -3.43
C THR A 117 -8.77 -23.67 -3.84
N PHE A 118 -7.67 -23.25 -3.21
CA PHE A 118 -7.08 -21.91 -3.27
C PHE A 118 -5.66 -21.88 -3.85
N GLY A 119 -4.86 -22.92 -3.63
CA GLY A 119 -3.41 -22.96 -3.96
C GLY A 119 -3.05 -23.35 -5.40
N GLY A 120 -3.94 -23.14 -6.37
CA GLY A 120 -3.64 -23.41 -7.78
C GLY A 120 -2.67 -22.38 -8.37
N SER A 121 -1.70 -22.83 -9.17
CA SER A 121 -0.68 -22.00 -9.87
C SER A 121 -1.24 -20.89 -10.79
N GLN A 122 -2.56 -20.75 -10.92
CA GLN A 122 -3.21 -19.80 -11.82
C GLN A 122 -3.98 -18.67 -11.10
N ASN A 123 -4.07 -18.66 -9.76
CA ASN A 123 -4.61 -17.50 -9.05
C ASN A 123 -4.24 -17.53 -7.54
N PRO A 124 -3.14 -16.89 -7.10
CA PRO A 124 -2.88 -16.75 -5.67
C PRO A 124 -3.92 -15.78 -5.09
N TYR A 125 -4.83 -16.32 -4.30
CA TYR A 125 -5.84 -15.53 -3.62
C TYR A 125 -5.13 -14.74 -2.52
N ASN A 126 -5.04 -13.44 -2.70
CA ASN A 126 -4.30 -12.57 -1.80
C ASN A 126 -5.22 -11.50 -1.24
N PHE A 127 -5.30 -11.44 0.09
CA PHE A 127 -5.66 -10.21 0.76
C PHE A 127 -4.61 -9.16 0.43
N VAL A 128 -5.07 -7.98 0.07
CA VAL A 128 -4.20 -6.81 -0.07
C VAL A 128 -4.70 -5.77 0.91
N ASP A 129 -3.82 -5.38 1.81
CA ASP A 129 -3.97 -4.15 2.55
C ASP A 129 -2.99 -3.15 1.93
N GLN A 130 -3.52 -2.04 1.41
CA GLN A 130 -2.70 -1.04 0.73
C GLN A 130 -1.88 -0.22 1.72
N ASP A 131 -2.30 -0.18 2.99
CA ASP A 131 -1.60 0.51 4.07
C ASP A 131 -0.47 -0.35 4.67
N ASP A 132 -0.42 -1.66 4.35
CA ASP A 132 0.56 -2.59 4.92
C ASP A 132 1.95 -2.41 4.26
N ASP A 133 2.86 -1.82 5.04
CA ASP A 133 4.30 -1.93 4.85
C ASP A 133 4.65 -3.43 4.91
N THR A 134 4.99 -4.00 3.76
CA THR A 134 5.31 -5.42 3.56
C THR A 134 6.37 -6.05 4.50
N ASN A 135 6.97 -5.28 5.43
CA ASN A 135 7.86 -5.74 6.48
C ASN A 135 7.33 -5.36 7.89
N ASP A 136 6.11 -5.79 8.23
CA ASP A 136 5.54 -5.68 9.58
C ASP A 136 6.39 -6.35 10.68
N LEU A 137 7.52 -5.71 11.02
CA LEU A 137 8.39 -5.98 12.15
C LEU A 137 8.06 -5.02 13.30
N GLY A 138 6.87 -4.37 13.28
CA GLY A 138 6.47 -3.38 14.30
C GLY A 138 5.12 -2.68 14.15
N GLY A 139 4.32 -3.01 13.14
CA GLY A 139 2.92 -2.60 12.95
C GLY A 139 1.91 -3.47 13.72
N THR A 140 0.63 -3.12 13.59
CA THR A 140 -0.46 -3.88 14.21
C THR A 140 -0.82 -5.05 13.29
N PRO A 141 -0.73 -6.31 13.75
CA PRO A 141 -0.94 -7.46 12.88
C PRO A 141 -2.38 -7.51 12.35
N ALA A 142 -2.52 -7.87 11.07
CA ALA A 142 -3.82 -8.09 10.45
C ALA A 142 -4.54 -9.28 11.10
N GLN A 143 -5.87 -9.19 11.19
CA GLN A 143 -6.72 -10.24 11.78
C GLN A 143 -7.61 -10.90 10.72
N MET A 144 -7.76 -12.22 10.84
CA MET A 144 -8.66 -13.02 10.02
C MET A 144 -9.59 -13.82 10.93
N THR A 145 -10.89 -13.82 10.60
CA THR A 145 -11.88 -14.68 11.27
C THR A 145 -12.23 -15.86 10.36
N LEU A 146 -12.02 -17.07 10.87
CA LEU A 146 -12.47 -18.32 10.27
C LEU A 146 -13.72 -18.77 11.01
N SER A 147 -14.79 -19.13 10.29
CA SER A 147 -16.02 -19.60 10.93
C SER A 147 -16.67 -20.76 10.18
N VAL A 148 -17.32 -21.62 10.93
CA VAL A 148 -18.18 -22.71 10.46
C VAL A 148 -19.55 -22.59 11.13
N ALA A 149 -20.61 -22.91 10.38
CA ALA A 149 -21.97 -22.86 10.93
C ALA A 149 -22.23 -23.99 11.93
N HIS A 150 -21.54 -25.13 11.78
CA HIS A 150 -21.65 -26.31 12.61
C HIS A 150 -20.26 -26.90 12.84
N GLY A 151 -20.05 -27.60 13.94
CA GLY A 151 -18.74 -28.16 14.32
C GLY A 151 -17.82 -27.15 15.00
N THR A 152 -16.59 -27.58 15.21
CA THR A 152 -15.51 -26.78 15.79
C THR A 152 -14.30 -26.75 14.89
N LEU A 153 -13.59 -25.64 14.92
CA LEU A 153 -12.29 -25.45 14.31
C LEU A 153 -11.23 -25.55 15.40
N THR A 154 -10.11 -26.19 15.10
CA THR A 154 -8.92 -26.16 15.96
C THR A 154 -7.74 -25.68 15.15
N PHE A 155 -7.06 -24.64 15.64
CA PHE A 155 -5.85 -24.09 15.06
C PHE A 155 -4.62 -24.56 15.84
N THR A 156 -3.57 -24.92 15.11
CA THR A 156 -2.27 -25.35 15.62
C THR A 156 -1.20 -24.42 15.06
N ASP A 157 -0.34 -23.89 15.92
CA ASP A 157 0.71 -22.94 15.52
C ASP A 157 1.70 -23.59 14.52
N GLY A 158 2.10 -22.84 13.49
CA GLY A 158 2.98 -23.36 12.43
C GLY A 158 3.05 -22.53 11.14
N SER A 159 2.34 -21.40 11.04
CA SER A 159 2.31 -20.56 9.82
C SER A 159 2.72 -19.11 10.06
N GLY A 160 3.36 -18.82 11.20
CA GLY A 160 3.63 -17.43 11.61
C GLY A 160 2.37 -16.64 11.94
N LEU A 161 1.28 -17.35 12.25
CA LEU A 161 0.01 -16.79 12.72
C LEU A 161 -0.21 -17.19 14.17
N THR A 162 -0.81 -16.29 14.95
CA THR A 162 -1.19 -16.56 16.33
C THR A 162 -2.71 -16.53 16.49
N VAL A 163 -3.24 -17.36 17.39
CA VAL A 163 -4.67 -17.32 17.71
C VAL A 163 -4.95 -16.19 18.69
N VAL A 164 -5.86 -15.31 18.32
CA VAL A 164 -6.36 -14.22 19.17
C VAL A 164 -7.45 -14.73 20.09
N SER A 165 -8.39 -15.52 19.54
CA SER A 165 -9.52 -16.06 20.30
C SER A 165 -10.21 -17.22 19.59
N GLY A 166 -11.04 -17.96 20.32
CA GLY A 166 -12.01 -18.89 19.74
C GLY A 166 -11.48 -20.26 19.32
N ASN A 167 -10.23 -20.62 19.65
CA ASN A 167 -9.69 -21.95 19.36
C ASN A 167 -10.57 -23.06 19.96
N GLY A 168 -10.88 -24.09 19.19
CA GLY A 168 -11.78 -25.18 19.60
C GLY A 168 -13.26 -24.82 19.53
N THR A 169 -13.63 -23.71 18.90
CA THR A 169 -15.04 -23.28 18.71
C THR A 169 -15.39 -23.18 17.23
N GLY A 170 -16.65 -22.87 16.90
CA GLY A 170 -17.09 -22.65 15.53
C GLY A 170 -16.54 -21.38 14.87
N ALA A 171 -15.85 -20.51 15.62
CA ALA A 171 -15.23 -19.29 15.08
C ALA A 171 -13.87 -19.03 15.73
N ILE A 172 -12.81 -18.92 14.94
CA ILE A 172 -11.45 -18.61 15.40
C ILE A 172 -11.04 -17.27 14.81
N VAL A 173 -10.42 -16.42 15.63
CA VAL A 173 -9.71 -15.23 15.15
C VAL A 173 -8.21 -15.49 15.22
N VAL A 174 -7.51 -15.34 14.09
CA VAL A 174 -6.05 -15.44 13.99
C VAL A 174 -5.46 -14.11 13.55
N GLN A 175 -4.20 -13.86 13.90
CA GLN A 175 -3.47 -12.65 13.51
C GLN A 175 -2.06 -12.96 13.01
N GLY A 176 -1.54 -12.09 12.16
CA GLY A 176 -0.17 -12.12 11.64
C GLY A 176 0.01 -11.12 10.50
N SER A 177 1.16 -11.17 9.81
CA SER A 177 1.35 -10.35 8.61
C SER A 177 0.40 -10.78 7.49
N VAL A 178 0.07 -9.86 6.58
CA VAL A 178 -0.75 -10.17 5.39
C VAL A 178 -0.11 -11.28 4.56
N ALA A 179 1.23 -11.32 4.49
CA ALA A 179 1.97 -12.40 3.84
C ALA A 179 1.73 -13.77 4.49
N ASN A 180 1.72 -13.86 5.82
CA ASN A 180 1.44 -15.11 6.54
C ASN A 180 -0.03 -15.54 6.39
N LEU A 181 -0.98 -14.58 6.40
CA LEU A 181 -2.40 -14.85 6.15
C LEU A 181 -2.65 -15.36 4.73
N ASN A 182 -1.99 -14.75 3.73
CA ASN A 182 -2.04 -15.19 2.33
C ASN A 182 -1.39 -16.57 2.16
N SER A 183 -0.25 -16.83 2.79
CA SER A 183 0.37 -18.16 2.78
C SER A 183 -0.56 -19.20 3.39
N PHE A 184 -1.21 -18.88 4.51
CA PHE A 184 -2.15 -19.77 5.18
C PHE A 184 -3.34 -20.13 4.27
N ILE A 185 -4.02 -19.14 3.68
CA ILE A 185 -5.23 -19.40 2.86
C ILE A 185 -4.89 -20.12 1.54
N ASN A 186 -3.72 -19.86 0.97
CA ASN A 186 -3.24 -20.56 -0.23
C ASN A 186 -2.67 -21.95 0.07
N GLY A 187 -2.71 -22.39 1.34
CA GLY A 187 -2.18 -23.68 1.77
C GLY A 187 -0.66 -23.79 1.69
N GLY A 188 0.07 -22.68 1.77
CA GLY A 188 1.52 -22.58 1.69
C GLY A 188 2.31 -23.09 2.91
N GLY A 189 1.63 -23.67 3.93
CA GLY A 189 2.23 -24.13 5.19
C GLY A 189 1.89 -25.57 5.57
N ALA A 190 2.25 -25.94 6.80
CA ALA A 190 1.82 -27.17 7.47
C ALA A 190 0.31 -27.17 7.76
N ALA A 191 -0.28 -28.35 7.95
CA ALA A 191 -1.68 -28.54 8.30
C ALA A 191 -1.98 -27.93 9.67
N ASN A 192 -2.49 -26.69 9.69
CA ASN A 192 -2.58 -25.90 10.91
C ASN A 192 -4.02 -25.69 11.37
N VAL A 193 -5.02 -26.09 10.58
CA VAL A 193 -6.42 -26.05 11.00
C VAL A 193 -7.10 -27.39 10.74
N SER A 194 -7.79 -27.89 11.75
CA SER A 194 -8.66 -29.07 11.65
C SER A 194 -10.11 -28.70 11.92
N TYR A 195 -11.02 -29.44 11.28
CA TYR A 195 -12.46 -29.33 11.49
C TYR A 195 -13.00 -30.60 12.11
N GLN A 196 -13.79 -30.43 13.17
CA GLN A 196 -14.51 -31.50 13.83
C GLN A 196 -16.01 -31.23 13.74
N PRO A 197 -16.81 -32.10 13.10
CA PRO A 197 -18.26 -31.97 13.10
C PRO A 197 -18.85 -32.16 14.51
N ASN A 198 -20.05 -31.61 14.72
CA ASN A 198 -20.85 -31.88 15.91
C ASN A 198 -21.28 -33.35 15.91
N THR A 199 -21.24 -34.01 17.07
CA THR A 199 -21.80 -35.35 17.28
C THR A 199 -23.31 -35.36 17.35
#